data_AF-A0A8C0JMD4-F1
#
_entry.id   AF-A0A8C0JMD4-F1
#
_cell.length_a   1.000
_cell.length_b   1.000
_cell.length_c   1.000
_cell.angle_alpha   90.00
_cell.angle_beta   90.00
_cell.angle_gamma   90.00
#
_symmetry.space_group_name_H-M   'P 1'
#
loop_
_entity.id
_entity.type
_entity.pdbx_description
1 polymer ?
#
loop_
_entity_poly.entity_id
_entity_poly.type
_entity_poly.pdbx_seq_one_letter_code
_entity_poly.pdbx_strand_id
1 'polypeptide(L)'
;MLFSFVCMNESVKTTNSKEGEFIAEGGGVRGPRIVERQQSACKETDWPFCSDEDWNYKCPSGCRMKGLIDEVNQDFTNRINKLKNSLFDYQKNNKDSSSLTTNIMELVRGDFATANNNDNTYSQVSEDLRSKIEILRRKVLEQVQHIHLLQKNVRDQLVDMKRLEVDIDIKIRSCQGSCSRALERRTDLKYYEDQQKQLEQVIGHLSSLPVVKLQVTETPHLKARAIKGQVRPERKQNVKSSEENIASKEAMLKLALLSSLFLQCLPWHLEPLS
;
A
#
# COMPACT_ATOMS: atom_id res chain seq x y z
N MET A 1 11.47 7.10 -11.96
CA MET A 1 11.00 8.26 -12.75
C MET A 1 9.49 8.26 -12.69
N LEU A 2 8.72 9.30 -12.43
CA LEU A 2 8.93 10.67 -11.93
C LEU A 2 7.47 11.13 -11.69
N PHE A 3 7.13 11.50 -10.47
CA PHE A 3 5.86 12.14 -10.15
C PHE A 3 5.77 13.46 -10.91
N SER A 4 4.74 13.66 -11.73
CA SER A 4 4.46 14.95 -12.36
C SER A 4 3.30 15.62 -11.63
N PHE A 5 3.66 16.63 -10.83
CA PHE A 5 2.79 17.71 -10.40
C PHE A 5 2.32 18.48 -11.64
N VAL A 6 1.02 18.76 -11.74
CA VAL A 6 0.49 19.77 -12.66
C VAL A 6 0.11 20.99 -11.84
N CYS A 7 0.91 22.05 -11.95
CA CYS A 7 0.55 23.41 -11.58
C CYS A 7 -0.26 24.02 -12.73
N MET A 8 -1.48 24.50 -12.44
CA MET A 8 -2.25 25.36 -13.35
C MET A 8 -1.82 26.81 -13.12
N ASN A 9 -1.46 27.49 -14.20
CA ASN A 9 -1.05 28.88 -14.24
C ASN A 9 -1.62 29.47 -15.55
N GLU A 10 -2.57 30.40 -15.47
CA GLU A 10 -2.87 31.35 -16.57
C GLU A 10 -3.75 32.49 -16.02
N SER A 11 -3.16 33.65 -15.73
CA SER A 11 -2.94 34.82 -16.61
C SER A 11 -4.09 35.84 -16.57
N VAL A 12 -3.72 36.97 -15.97
CA VAL A 12 -4.38 38.27 -15.99
C VAL A 12 -4.49 38.81 -17.42
N LYS A 13 -5.66 39.36 -17.78
CA LYS A 13 -5.82 40.33 -18.86
C LYS A 13 -6.65 41.51 -18.36
N THR A 14 -6.06 42.71 -18.47
CA THR A 14 -6.74 44.00 -18.38
C THR A 14 -7.07 44.49 -19.79
N THR A 15 -8.27 45.04 -20.01
CA THR A 15 -8.53 46.03 -21.06
C THR A 15 -9.58 47.04 -20.56
N ASN A 16 -9.38 48.29 -20.95
CA ASN A 16 -9.98 49.51 -20.41
C ASN A 16 -11.40 49.81 -20.91
N SER A 17 -12.10 50.58 -20.05
CA SER A 17 -13.02 51.69 -20.34
C SER A 17 -14.23 51.44 -21.25
N LYS A 18 -15.41 51.37 -20.61
CA LYS A 18 -16.61 52.07 -21.07
C LYS A 18 -17.30 52.72 -19.87
N GLU A 19 -17.23 54.03 -19.84
CA GLU A 19 -18.13 54.88 -19.06
C GLU A 19 -19.56 54.68 -19.56
N GLY A 20 -20.53 54.64 -18.63
CA GLY A 20 -21.94 54.86 -18.96
C GLY A 20 -22.89 53.67 -18.80
N GLU A 21 -22.83 52.92 -17.69
CA GLU A 21 -23.90 51.96 -17.36
C GLU A 21 -24.11 51.79 -15.83
N PHE A 22 -24.00 52.89 -15.09
CA PHE A 22 -24.26 52.89 -13.63
C PHE A 22 -25.41 53.83 -13.22
N ILE A 23 -25.94 54.64 -14.16
CA ILE A 23 -27.12 55.50 -13.93
C ILE A 23 -28.41 54.84 -14.45
N ALA A 24 -28.32 53.85 -15.37
CA ALA A 24 -29.47 53.20 -15.99
C ALA A 24 -30.07 52.04 -15.15
N GLU A 25 -29.27 51.41 -14.28
CA GLU A 25 -29.71 50.31 -13.42
C GLU A 25 -29.97 50.81 -11.99
N GLY A 26 -30.95 51.70 -11.82
CA GLY A 26 -31.63 51.92 -10.53
C GLY A 26 -30.82 52.45 -9.34
N GLY A 27 -29.61 53.00 -9.53
CA GLY A 27 -28.75 53.57 -8.47
C GLY A 27 -29.24 54.88 -7.82
N GLY A 28 -30.52 55.23 -7.99
CA GLY A 28 -31.13 56.48 -7.53
C GLY A 28 -31.98 56.36 -6.26
N VAL A 29 -32.15 55.16 -5.70
CA VAL A 29 -32.96 54.98 -4.49
C VAL A 29 -32.04 54.72 -3.32
N ARG A 30 -31.50 55.81 -2.75
CA ARG A 30 -31.09 55.77 -1.35
C ARG A 30 -32.34 55.33 -0.58
N GLY A 31 -32.35 54.07 -0.13
CA GLY A 31 -33.37 53.59 0.80
C GLY A 31 -33.52 54.58 1.95
N PRO A 32 -34.69 54.62 2.64
CA PRO A 32 -34.96 55.64 3.64
C PRO A 32 -33.73 55.77 4.51
N ARG A 33 -33.06 56.94 4.49
CA ARG A 33 -32.03 57.21 5.50
C ARG A 33 -32.75 56.91 6.80
N ILE A 34 -32.21 55.99 7.59
CA ILE A 34 -32.60 55.86 8.98
C ILE A 34 -32.58 57.30 9.49
N VAL A 35 -33.77 57.85 9.68
CA VAL A 35 -33.95 59.14 10.32
C VAL A 35 -33.14 59.00 11.58
N GLU A 36 -32.15 59.88 11.72
CA GLU A 36 -31.27 59.96 12.88
C GLU A 36 -32.13 59.69 14.10
N ARG A 37 -31.90 58.51 14.70
CA ARG A 37 -32.74 57.99 15.77
C ARG A 37 -32.75 59.09 16.80
N GLN A 38 -33.90 59.75 16.94
CA GLN A 38 -34.11 60.98 17.70
C GLN A 38 -33.20 60.93 18.92
N GLN A 39 -32.15 61.76 18.92
CA GLN A 39 -31.15 61.75 19.98
C GLN A 39 -31.96 61.98 21.25
N SER A 40 -32.15 60.92 22.03
CA SER A 40 -32.91 61.03 23.25
C SER A 40 -32.16 62.01 24.12
N ALA A 41 -32.89 62.82 24.90
CA ALA A 41 -32.32 63.71 25.92
C ALA A 41 -31.44 62.96 26.97
N CYS A 42 -31.24 61.65 26.81
CA CYS A 42 -30.38 60.79 27.61
C CYS A 42 -28.92 60.78 27.14
N LYS A 43 -28.59 61.40 25.99
CA LYS A 43 -27.21 61.50 25.48
C LYS A 43 -26.56 62.85 25.86
N GLU A 44 -26.70 63.25 27.12
CA GLU A 44 -25.98 64.39 27.68
C GLU A 44 -24.59 63.93 28.15
N THR A 45 -23.54 64.52 27.58
CA THR A 45 -22.13 64.14 27.80
C THR A 45 -21.39 65.01 28.80
N ASP A 46 -22.11 65.84 29.58
CA ASP A 46 -21.52 66.85 30.47
C ASP A 46 -21.07 66.27 31.83
N TRP A 47 -20.75 64.98 31.88
CA TRP A 47 -20.28 64.28 33.09
C TRP A 47 -18.75 64.19 33.10
N PRO A 48 -18.08 64.45 34.24
CA PRO A 48 -16.64 64.25 34.35
C PRO A 48 -16.26 62.77 34.21
N PHE A 49 -15.02 62.49 33.81
CA PHE A 49 -14.51 61.11 33.75
C PHE A 49 -14.50 60.48 35.15
N CYS A 50 -14.92 59.22 35.25
CA CYS A 50 -14.88 58.46 36.50
C CYS A 50 -13.44 58.13 36.90
N SER A 51 -13.18 58.14 38.21
CA SER A 51 -11.97 57.58 38.83
C SER A 51 -12.23 56.15 39.33
N ASP A 52 -11.19 55.38 39.61
CA ASP A 52 -11.34 53.98 40.07
C ASP A 52 -12.10 53.86 41.40
N GLU A 53 -12.02 54.90 42.25
CA GLU A 53 -12.74 54.99 43.53
C GLU A 53 -14.25 55.26 43.37
N ASP A 54 -14.69 55.72 42.18
CA ASP A 54 -16.11 55.91 41.87
C ASP A 54 -16.80 54.58 41.53
N TRP A 55 -16.04 53.52 41.24
CA TRP A 55 -16.58 52.18 41.08
C TRP A 55 -17.17 51.72 42.43
N ASN A 56 -18.30 51.01 42.42
CA ASN A 56 -19.10 50.65 43.60
C ASN A 56 -20.03 51.76 44.14
N TYR A 57 -19.66 53.05 44.03
CA TYR A 57 -20.54 54.18 44.40
C TYR A 57 -21.38 54.71 43.23
N LYS A 58 -20.82 54.74 42.01
CA LYS A 58 -21.52 55.07 40.76
C LYS A 58 -21.66 53.82 39.91
N CYS A 59 -22.88 53.34 39.73
CA CYS A 59 -23.18 52.13 38.96
C CYS A 59 -23.84 52.46 37.62
N PRO A 60 -23.60 51.67 36.56
CA PRO A 60 -24.30 51.82 35.30
C PRO A 60 -25.80 51.56 35.47
N SER A 61 -26.62 52.12 34.58
CA SER A 61 -28.06 51.90 34.61
C SER A 61 -28.41 50.42 34.40
N GLY A 62 -29.40 49.93 35.16
CA GLY A 62 -29.85 48.55 35.07
C GLY A 62 -30.32 48.14 33.67
N CYS A 63 -30.89 49.07 32.90
CA CYS A 63 -31.30 48.82 31.50
C CYS A 63 -30.11 48.52 30.58
N ARG A 64 -28.98 49.22 30.76
CA ARG A 64 -27.74 48.95 29.99
C ARG A 64 -27.16 47.59 30.36
N MET A 65 -27.10 47.29 31.66
CA MET A 65 -26.61 45.99 32.12
C MET A 65 -27.51 44.85 31.66
N LYS A 66 -28.83 45.02 31.71
CA LYS A 66 -29.78 44.02 31.23
C LYS A 66 -29.62 43.73 29.74
N GLY A 67 -29.44 44.78 28.92
CA GLY A 67 -29.16 44.62 27.49
C GLY A 67 -27.87 43.85 27.20
N LEU A 68 -26.78 44.18 27.91
CA LEU A 68 -25.49 43.49 27.77
C LEU A 68 -25.57 42.04 28.25
N ILE A 69 -26.25 41.78 29.37
CA ILE A 69 -26.45 40.42 29.89
C ILE A 69 -27.22 39.57 28.87
N ASP A 70 -28.30 40.11 28.30
CA ASP A 70 -29.13 39.38 27.34
C ASP A 70 -28.42 39.17 26.00
N GLU A 71 -27.66 40.17 25.51
CA GLU A 71 -26.81 40.04 24.31
C GLU A 71 -25.75 38.95 24.48
N VAL A 72 -25.02 38.97 25.60
CA VAL A 72 -23.98 37.98 25.89
C VAL A 72 -24.57 36.58 26.09
N ASN A 73 -25.70 36.46 26.78
CA ASN A 73 -26.39 35.17 26.94
C ASN A 73 -26.86 34.61 25.58
N GLN A 74 -27.33 35.47 24.69
CA GLN A 74 -27.72 35.07 23.34
C GLN A 74 -26.50 34.62 22.52
N ASP A 75 -25.38 35.35 22.57
CA ASP A 75 -24.14 34.94 21.91
C ASP A 75 -23.64 33.59 22.42
N PHE A 76 -23.60 33.39 23.74
CA PHE A 76 -23.22 32.10 24.32
C PHE A 76 -24.15 30.98 23.87
N THR A 77 -25.46 31.20 23.85
CA THR A 77 -26.42 30.19 23.40
C THR A 77 -26.19 29.82 21.93
N ASN A 78 -25.99 30.81 21.07
CA ASN A 78 -25.70 30.60 19.65
C ASN A 78 -24.40 29.82 19.43
N ARG A 79 -23.33 30.19 20.16
CA ARG A 79 -22.03 29.52 20.09
C ARG A 79 -22.11 28.08 20.62
N ILE A 80 -22.82 27.85 21.73
CA ILE A 80 -23.05 26.52 22.29
C ILE A 80 -23.80 25.64 21.29
N ASN A 81 -24.85 26.15 20.64
CA ASN A 81 -25.61 25.37 19.66
C ASN A 81 -24.76 25.03 18.43
N LYS A 82 -23.94 25.97 17.95
CA LYS A 82 -22.98 25.69 16.87
C LYS A 82 -21.99 24.59 17.25
N LEU A 83 -21.43 24.65 18.47
CA LEU A 83 -20.51 23.63 18.98
C LEU A 83 -21.19 22.27 19.13
N LYS A 84 -22.42 22.22 19.64
CA LYS A 84 -23.20 20.98 19.77
C LYS A 84 -23.45 20.34 18.40
N ASN A 85 -23.87 21.12 17.41
CA ASN A 85 -24.11 20.62 16.07
C ASN A 85 -22.83 20.04 15.45
N SER A 86 -21.72 20.77 15.52
CA SER A 86 -20.42 20.25 15.04
C SER A 86 -19.99 18.98 15.78
N LEU A 87 -20.21 18.89 17.09
CA LEU A 87 -19.88 17.70 17.87
C LEU A 87 -20.69 16.47 17.40
N PHE A 88 -21.99 16.63 17.16
CA PHE A 88 -22.83 15.55 16.65
C PHE A 88 -22.42 15.12 15.24
N ASP A 89 -22.04 16.07 14.38
CA ASP A 89 -21.52 15.76 13.04
C ASP A 89 -20.23 14.93 13.12
N TYR A 90 -19.28 15.31 13.98
CA TYR A 90 -18.06 14.52 14.19
C TYR A 90 -18.35 13.14 14.76
N GLN A 91 -19.28 13.02 15.71
CA GLN A 91 -19.65 11.74 16.28
C GLN A 91 -20.26 10.79 15.23
N LYS A 92 -21.11 11.32 14.35
CA LYS A 92 -21.69 10.56 13.22
C LYS A 92 -20.61 10.15 12.22
N ASN A 93 -19.78 11.09 11.77
CA ASN A 93 -18.70 10.81 10.82
C ASN A 93 -17.67 9.82 11.38
N ASN A 94 -17.43 9.83 12.69
CA ASN A 94 -16.56 8.85 13.33
C ASN A 94 -17.15 7.44 13.30
N LYS A 95 -18.48 7.28 13.49
CA LYS A 95 -19.15 5.97 13.34
C LYS A 95 -19.00 5.45 11.90
N ASP A 96 -19.26 6.31 10.91
CA ASP A 96 -19.13 5.96 9.49
C ASP A 96 -17.67 5.64 9.11
N SER A 97 -16.70 6.41 9.62
CA SER A 97 -15.28 6.16 9.38
C SER A 97 -14.81 4.86 10.05
N SER A 98 -15.31 4.56 11.25
CA SER A 98 -14.95 3.33 11.99
C SER A 98 -15.48 2.07 11.30
N SER A 99 -16.70 2.11 10.74
CA SER A 99 -17.27 0.99 10.00
C SER A 99 -16.51 0.76 8.70
N LEU A 100 -16.19 1.83 7.95
CA LEU A 100 -15.37 1.74 6.73
C LEU A 100 -13.98 1.17 7.02
N THR A 101 -13.32 1.64 8.08
CA THR A 101 -12.01 1.13 8.49
C THR A 101 -12.06 -0.36 8.83
N THR A 102 -13.13 -0.80 9.51
CA THR A 102 -13.32 -2.22 9.85
C THR A 102 -13.53 -3.06 8.59
N ASN A 103 -14.34 -2.59 7.64
CA ASN A 103 -14.58 -3.29 6.37
C ASN A 103 -13.29 -3.44 5.55
N ILE A 104 -12.49 -2.37 5.44
CA ILE A 104 -11.21 -2.41 4.72
C ILE A 104 -10.25 -3.35 5.43
N MET A 105 -10.18 -3.30 6.76
CA MET A 105 -9.31 -4.17 7.54
C MET A 105 -9.68 -5.65 7.39
N GLU A 106 -10.97 -5.98 7.35
CA GLU A 106 -11.46 -7.34 7.14
C GLU A 106 -11.11 -7.86 5.74
N LEU A 107 -11.33 -7.05 4.69
CA LEU A 107 -10.96 -7.37 3.32
C LEU A 107 -9.46 -7.67 3.21
N VAL A 108 -8.62 -6.73 3.67
CA VAL A 108 -7.16 -6.87 3.62
C VAL A 108 -6.69 -8.09 4.43
N ARG A 109 -7.31 -8.37 5.57
CA ARG A 109 -7.00 -9.56 6.38
C ARG A 109 -7.35 -10.86 5.65
N GLY A 110 -8.47 -10.90 4.93
CA GLY A 110 -8.86 -12.03 4.07
C GLY A 110 -7.91 -12.25 2.89
N ASP A 111 -7.50 -11.16 2.23
CA ASP A 111 -6.57 -11.19 1.11
C ASP A 111 -5.20 -11.72 1.54
N PHE A 112 -4.65 -11.24 2.67
CA PHE A 112 -3.38 -11.74 3.20
C PHE A 112 -3.43 -13.23 3.58
N ALA A 113 -4.55 -13.69 4.16
CA ALA A 113 -4.72 -15.10 4.49
C ALA A 113 -4.76 -15.98 3.22
N THR A 114 -5.47 -15.52 2.19
CA THR A 114 -5.58 -16.20 0.90
C THR A 114 -4.24 -16.21 0.16
N ALA A 115 -3.56 -15.07 0.09
CA ALA A 115 -2.23 -14.95 -0.51
C ALA A 115 -1.20 -15.87 0.19
N ASN A 116 -1.21 -15.90 1.52
CA ASN A 116 -0.33 -16.79 2.28
C ASN A 116 -0.61 -18.28 2.01
N ASN A 117 -1.87 -18.69 1.87
CA ASN A 117 -2.20 -20.06 1.48
C ASN A 117 -1.70 -20.39 0.07
N ASN A 118 -1.89 -19.47 -0.88
CA ASN A 118 -1.40 -19.63 -2.26
C ASN A 118 0.13 -19.71 -2.31
N ASP A 119 0.84 -18.86 -1.56
CA ASP A 119 2.30 -18.89 -1.45
C ASP A 119 2.80 -20.23 -0.87
N ASN A 120 2.10 -20.78 0.13
CA ASN A 120 2.45 -22.08 0.69
C ASN A 120 2.28 -23.21 -0.33
N THR A 121 1.18 -23.22 -1.08
CA THR A 121 0.96 -24.22 -2.15
C THR A 121 2.00 -24.07 -3.26
N TYR A 122 2.28 -22.84 -3.69
CA TYR A 122 3.32 -22.57 -4.69
C TYR A 122 4.70 -23.02 -4.21
N SER A 123 5.06 -22.72 -2.96
CA SER A 123 6.32 -23.15 -2.35
C SER A 123 6.47 -24.67 -2.40
N GLN A 124 5.44 -25.42 -1.98
CA GLN A 124 5.46 -26.89 -2.00
C GLN A 124 5.64 -27.45 -3.42
N VAL A 125 4.87 -26.94 -4.40
CA VAL A 125 4.96 -27.41 -5.79
C VAL A 125 6.31 -27.05 -6.41
N SER A 126 6.84 -25.86 -6.11
CA SER A 126 8.14 -25.42 -6.61
C SER A 126 9.30 -26.24 -6.06
N GLU A 127 9.25 -26.62 -4.78
CA GLU A 127 10.24 -27.48 -4.13
C GLU A 127 10.19 -28.91 -4.69
N ASP A 128 9.00 -29.49 -4.86
CA ASP A 128 8.82 -30.81 -5.47
C ASP A 128 9.37 -30.84 -6.90
N LEU A 129 9.01 -29.87 -7.74
CA LEU A 129 9.49 -29.78 -9.11
C LEU A 129 11.02 -29.62 -9.17
N ARG A 130 11.60 -28.77 -8.31
CA ARG A 130 13.05 -28.59 -8.23
C ARG A 130 13.75 -29.90 -7.87
N SER A 131 13.22 -30.65 -6.90
CA SER A 131 13.77 -31.96 -6.50
C SER A 131 13.72 -32.98 -7.65
N LYS A 132 12.60 -33.05 -8.37
CA LYS A 132 12.42 -33.96 -9.51
C LYS A 132 13.34 -33.61 -10.67
N ILE A 133 13.51 -32.32 -10.97
CA ILE A 133 14.44 -31.86 -12.00
C ILE A 133 15.88 -32.22 -11.64
N GLU A 134 16.30 -32.04 -10.39
CA GLU A 134 17.64 -32.43 -9.95
C GLU A 134 17.87 -33.94 -10.04
N ILE A 135 16.89 -34.76 -9.68
CA ILE A 135 16.97 -36.22 -9.83
C ILE A 135 17.08 -36.60 -11.32
N LEU A 136 16.23 -36.02 -12.17
CA LEU A 136 16.26 -36.29 -13.62
C LEU A 136 17.58 -35.85 -14.24
N ARG A 137 18.10 -34.70 -13.84
CA ARG A 137 19.40 -34.18 -14.28
C ARG A 137 20.52 -35.16 -13.97
N ARG A 138 20.58 -35.71 -12.76
CA ARG A 138 21.59 -36.73 -12.39
C ARG A 138 21.48 -37.97 -13.28
N LYS A 139 20.27 -38.49 -13.48
CA LYS A 139 20.04 -39.65 -14.36
C LYS A 139 20.43 -39.38 -15.81
N VAL A 140 20.09 -38.22 -16.36
CA VAL A 140 20.45 -37.84 -17.73
C VAL A 140 21.97 -37.73 -17.87
N LEU A 141 22.67 -37.13 -16.90
CA LEU A 141 24.12 -37.03 -16.93
C LEU A 141 24.80 -38.42 -16.90
N GLU A 142 24.31 -39.34 -16.06
CA GLU A 142 24.79 -40.72 -16.00
C GLU A 142 24.61 -41.44 -17.36
N GLN A 143 23.42 -41.33 -17.96
CA GLN A 143 23.14 -41.94 -19.27
C GLN A 143 24.00 -41.33 -20.38
N VAL A 144 24.22 -40.02 -20.37
CA VAL A 144 25.11 -39.34 -21.34
C VAL A 144 26.55 -39.80 -21.17
N GLN A 145 27.05 -39.93 -19.93
CA GLN A 145 28.40 -40.47 -19.68
C GLN A 145 28.53 -41.91 -20.19
N HIS A 146 27.52 -42.76 -19.98
CA HIS A 146 27.51 -44.13 -20.47
C HIS A 146 27.53 -44.18 -22.01
N ILE A 147 26.72 -43.34 -22.68
CA ILE A 147 26.71 -43.24 -24.14
C ILE A 147 28.07 -42.75 -24.67
N HIS A 148 28.69 -41.76 -24.03
CA HIS A 148 30.00 -41.25 -24.43
C HIS A 148 31.09 -42.33 -24.35
N LEU A 149 31.07 -43.16 -23.29
CA LEU A 149 31.98 -44.29 -23.13
C LEU A 149 31.76 -45.32 -24.25
N LEU A 150 30.52 -45.70 -24.52
CA LEU A 150 30.19 -46.63 -25.60
C LEU A 150 30.61 -46.10 -26.97
N GLN A 151 30.37 -44.82 -27.26
CA GLN A 151 30.79 -44.17 -28.51
C GLN A 151 32.31 -44.24 -28.70
N LYS A 152 33.09 -44.01 -27.63
CA LYS A 152 34.55 -44.14 -27.67
C LYS A 152 34.96 -45.59 -27.95
N ASN A 153 34.39 -46.55 -27.22
CA ASN A 153 34.72 -47.96 -27.40
C ASN A 153 34.38 -48.46 -28.82
N VAL A 154 33.22 -48.07 -29.37
CA VAL A 154 32.82 -48.42 -30.74
C VAL A 154 33.72 -47.76 -31.78
N ARG A 155 34.13 -46.50 -31.56
CA ARG A 155 35.11 -45.83 -32.43
C ARG A 155 36.42 -46.61 -32.46
N ASP A 156 36.97 -46.94 -31.30
CA ASP A 156 38.24 -47.66 -31.20
C ASP A 156 38.14 -49.04 -31.85
N GLN A 157 37.03 -49.77 -31.60
CA GLN A 157 36.74 -51.05 -32.24
C GLN A 157 36.62 -50.94 -33.78
N LEU A 158 35.99 -49.89 -34.30
CA LEU A 158 35.83 -49.69 -35.75
C LEU A 158 37.18 -49.48 -36.44
N VAL A 159 38.10 -48.73 -35.81
CA VAL A 159 39.44 -48.52 -36.34
C VAL A 159 40.23 -49.84 -36.33
N ASP A 160 40.13 -50.62 -35.27
CA ASP A 160 40.82 -51.91 -35.18
C ASP A 160 40.27 -52.94 -36.17
N MET A 161 38.95 -52.97 -36.39
CA MET A 161 38.34 -53.80 -37.43
C MET A 161 38.79 -53.38 -38.84
N LYS A 162 38.90 -52.07 -39.13
CA LYS A 162 39.44 -51.57 -40.40
C LYS A 162 40.89 -52.02 -40.62
N ARG A 163 41.72 -52.00 -39.58
CA ARG A 163 43.12 -52.48 -39.64
C ARG A 163 43.19 -53.99 -39.85
N LEU A 164 42.40 -54.75 -39.10
CA LEU A 164 42.37 -56.20 -39.17
C LEU A 164 41.85 -56.68 -40.53
N GLU A 165 40.89 -55.98 -41.13
CA GLU A 165 40.37 -56.27 -42.46
C GLU A 165 41.47 -56.19 -43.53
N VAL A 166 42.29 -55.13 -43.51
CA VAL A 166 43.41 -54.97 -44.45
C VAL A 166 44.51 -56.00 -44.19
N ASP A 167 44.83 -56.27 -42.92
CA ASP A 167 45.83 -57.28 -42.54
C ASP A 167 45.42 -58.68 -43.01
N ILE A 168 44.16 -59.07 -42.82
CA ILE A 168 43.62 -60.34 -43.29
C ILE A 168 43.66 -60.43 -44.82
N ASP A 169 43.28 -59.36 -45.54
CA ASP A 169 43.35 -59.34 -47.00
C ASP A 169 44.78 -59.56 -47.53
N ILE A 170 45.76 -58.88 -46.93
CA ILE A 170 47.17 -59.08 -47.26
C ILE A 170 47.60 -60.51 -46.95
N LYS A 171 47.23 -61.04 -45.78
CA LYS A 171 47.56 -62.42 -45.37
C LYS A 171 46.94 -63.45 -46.31
N ILE A 172 45.68 -63.29 -46.73
CA ILE A 172 45.03 -64.18 -47.70
C ILE A 172 45.74 -64.13 -49.06
N ARG A 173 46.08 -62.92 -49.54
CA ARG A 173 46.79 -62.75 -50.82
C ARG A 173 48.20 -63.35 -50.77
N SER A 174 48.87 -63.28 -49.63
CA SER A 174 50.21 -63.88 -49.45
C SER A 174 50.22 -65.41 -49.64
N CYS A 175 49.10 -66.09 -49.36
CA CYS A 175 48.97 -67.53 -49.56
C CYS A 175 48.93 -67.97 -51.03
N GLN A 176 48.74 -67.05 -51.99
CA GLN A 176 48.67 -67.39 -53.42
C GLN A 176 49.94 -68.06 -53.96
N GLY A 177 51.10 -67.78 -53.36
CA GLY A 177 52.38 -68.42 -53.70
C GLY A 177 52.69 -69.70 -52.92
N SER A 178 51.89 -70.05 -51.90
CA SER A 178 52.16 -71.17 -50.99
C SER A 178 51.07 -72.24 -50.99
N CYS A 179 49.84 -71.89 -51.36
CA CYS A 179 48.68 -72.79 -51.35
C CYS A 179 48.20 -73.10 -52.78
N SER A 180 47.53 -74.25 -52.96
CA SER A 180 47.01 -74.69 -54.25
C SER A 180 45.86 -73.82 -54.79
N ARG A 181 45.16 -73.09 -53.92
CA ARG A 181 44.08 -72.15 -54.26
C ARG A 181 44.21 -70.90 -53.40
N ALA A 182 43.94 -69.74 -54.01
CA ALA A 182 43.82 -68.46 -53.34
C ALA A 182 42.36 -68.00 -53.33
N LEU A 183 41.91 -67.43 -52.20
CA LEU A 183 40.60 -66.83 -52.09
C LEU A 183 40.66 -65.39 -52.61
N GLU A 184 39.94 -65.10 -53.70
CA GLU A 184 39.81 -63.73 -54.20
C GLU A 184 38.72 -63.00 -53.39
N ARG A 185 39.16 -62.16 -52.45
CA ARG A 185 38.30 -61.24 -51.66
C ARG A 185 38.69 -59.80 -52.00
N ARG A 186 37.70 -58.91 -51.99
CA ARG A 186 37.91 -57.46 -52.11
C ARG A 186 37.46 -56.79 -50.82
N THR A 187 38.30 -55.93 -50.26
CA THR A 187 37.99 -55.16 -49.05
C THR A 187 37.31 -53.84 -49.42
N ASP A 188 36.21 -53.50 -48.73
CA ASP A 188 35.53 -52.21 -48.91
C ASP A 188 35.94 -51.25 -47.78
N LEU A 189 36.96 -50.43 -48.05
CA LEU A 189 37.41 -49.40 -47.12
C LEU A 189 36.46 -48.21 -47.04
N LYS A 190 35.66 -47.98 -48.09
CA LYS A 190 34.76 -46.83 -48.18
C LYS A 190 33.60 -46.97 -47.20
N TYR A 191 33.08 -48.19 -47.05
CA TYR A 191 32.10 -48.51 -46.02
C TYR A 191 32.56 -48.10 -44.60
N TYR A 192 33.79 -48.44 -44.21
CA TYR A 192 34.33 -48.08 -42.89
C TYR A 192 34.52 -46.56 -42.72
N GLU A 193 34.91 -45.85 -43.77
CA GLU A 193 35.04 -44.39 -43.74
C GLU A 193 33.70 -43.67 -43.60
N ASP A 194 32.66 -44.16 -44.28
CA ASP A 194 31.32 -43.62 -44.19
C ASP A 194 30.73 -43.85 -42.79
N GLN A 195 30.95 -45.03 -42.19
CA GLN A 195 30.56 -45.30 -40.80
C GLN A 195 31.31 -44.40 -39.80
N GLN A 196 32.61 -44.16 -40.02
CA GLN A 196 33.40 -43.29 -39.16
C GLN A 196 32.90 -41.83 -39.21
N LYS A 197 32.58 -41.32 -40.41
CA LYS A 197 31.97 -40.00 -40.59
C LYS A 197 30.62 -39.89 -39.89
N GLN A 198 29.78 -40.90 -40.02
CA GLN A 198 28.47 -40.94 -39.37
C GLN A 198 28.61 -40.93 -37.84
N LEU A 199 29.56 -41.68 -37.29
CA LEU A 199 29.82 -41.70 -35.85
C LEU A 199 30.33 -40.35 -35.33
N GLU A 200 31.25 -39.71 -36.06
CA GLU A 200 31.75 -38.37 -35.71
C GLU A 200 30.65 -37.31 -35.75
N GLN A 201 29.76 -37.38 -36.74
CA GLN A 201 28.60 -36.51 -36.81
C GLN A 201 27.71 -36.67 -35.57
N VAL A 202 27.39 -37.90 -35.18
CA VAL A 202 26.57 -38.18 -33.98
C VAL A 202 27.22 -37.66 -32.70
N ILE A 203 28.54 -37.85 -32.55
CA ILE A 203 29.30 -37.34 -31.40
C ILE A 203 29.28 -35.81 -31.35
N GLY A 204 29.42 -35.14 -32.50
CA GLY A 204 29.30 -33.69 -32.62
C GLY A 204 27.93 -33.17 -32.20
N HIS A 205 26.86 -33.87 -32.56
CA HIS A 205 25.50 -33.51 -32.15
C HIS A 205 25.28 -33.72 -30.65
N LEU A 206 25.74 -34.83 -30.05
CA LEU A 206 25.54 -35.08 -28.62
C LEU A 206 26.35 -34.12 -27.73
N SER A 207 27.58 -33.78 -28.11
CA SER A 207 28.41 -32.82 -27.36
C SER A 207 27.86 -31.39 -27.37
N SER A 208 26.90 -31.09 -28.27
CA SER A 208 26.19 -29.81 -28.30
C SER A 208 25.04 -29.70 -27.29
N LEU A 209 24.64 -30.80 -26.64
CA LEU A 209 23.51 -30.81 -25.70
C LEU A 209 23.75 -29.84 -24.53
N PRO A 210 22.84 -28.86 -24.30
CA PRO A 210 23.04 -27.79 -23.31
C PRO A 210 23.12 -28.31 -21.88
N VAL A 211 22.60 -29.52 -21.60
CA VAL A 211 22.66 -30.16 -20.27
C VAL A 211 24.11 -30.35 -19.78
N VAL A 212 25.06 -30.61 -20.70
CA VAL A 212 26.48 -30.75 -20.36
C VAL A 212 27.12 -29.39 -20.06
N LYS A 213 26.66 -28.34 -20.74
CA LYS A 213 27.14 -26.95 -20.57
C LYS A 213 26.50 -26.23 -19.39
N LEU A 214 25.36 -26.71 -18.88
CA LEU A 214 24.64 -26.11 -17.77
C LEU A 214 25.16 -26.57 -16.40
N GLN A 215 26.41 -27.01 -16.28
CA GLN A 215 27.00 -27.20 -14.95
C GLN A 215 27.12 -25.81 -14.29
N VAL A 216 26.37 -25.63 -13.21
CA VAL A 216 26.48 -24.50 -12.26
C VAL A 216 25.90 -23.16 -12.73
N THR A 217 24.58 -23.07 -12.79
CA THR A 217 23.90 -21.90 -12.20
C THR A 217 22.72 -22.42 -11.41
N GLU A 218 23.00 -22.94 -10.22
CA GLU A 218 21.98 -23.06 -9.19
C GLU A 218 21.47 -21.65 -8.95
N THR A 219 20.25 -21.34 -9.42
CA THR A 219 19.65 -20.03 -9.21
C THR A 219 19.64 -19.76 -7.71
N PRO A 220 20.20 -18.63 -7.24
CA PRO A 220 20.27 -18.34 -5.82
C PRO A 220 18.86 -18.43 -5.26
N HIS A 221 18.71 -19.21 -4.18
CA HIS A 221 17.43 -19.40 -3.51
C HIS A 221 16.93 -18.02 -3.07
N LEU A 222 15.94 -17.48 -3.78
CA LEU A 222 15.26 -16.26 -3.36
C LEU A 222 14.61 -16.60 -2.03
N LYS A 223 15.17 -16.07 -0.94
CA LYS A 223 14.69 -16.29 0.43
C LYS A 223 13.46 -15.43 0.69
N ALA A 224 12.45 -15.55 -0.17
CA ALA A 224 11.12 -15.04 0.08
C ALA A 224 10.37 -16.11 0.88
N ARG A 225 10.46 -16.02 2.21
CA ARG A 225 9.58 -16.82 3.07
C ARG A 225 8.28 -16.05 3.22
N ALA A 226 7.15 -16.72 3.01
CA ALA A 226 5.84 -16.14 3.28
C ALA A 226 5.88 -15.45 4.65
N ILE A 227 5.56 -14.16 4.68
CA ILE A 227 5.50 -13.40 5.92
C ILE A 227 4.40 -14.06 6.71
N LYS A 228 4.75 -14.74 7.82
CA LYS A 228 3.76 -15.20 8.78
C LYS A 228 2.96 -13.97 9.16
N GLY A 229 1.72 -13.89 8.67
CA GLY A 229 0.83 -12.77 8.84
C GLY A 229 0.47 -12.60 10.31
N GLN A 230 1.39 -12.11 11.12
CA GLN A 230 1.07 -11.40 12.34
C GLN A 230 0.59 -10.02 11.91
N VAL A 231 -0.58 -9.97 11.29
CA VAL A 231 -1.45 -8.84 11.52
C VAL A 231 -1.72 -8.87 13.01
N ARG A 232 -0.94 -8.08 13.75
CA ARG A 232 -1.08 -7.90 15.20
C ARG A 232 -2.57 -7.79 15.48
N PRO A 233 -3.21 -8.75 16.17
CA PRO A 233 -4.50 -8.46 16.74
C PRO A 233 -4.19 -7.37 17.76
N GLU A 234 -4.79 -6.18 17.61
CA GLU A 234 -4.92 -5.11 18.61
C GLU A 234 -4.77 -3.73 17.97
N ARG A 235 -5.92 -3.12 17.68
CA ARG A 235 -6.39 -2.01 18.52
C ARG A 235 -7.91 -1.98 18.44
N LYS A 236 -8.57 -2.75 19.33
CA LYS A 236 -9.93 -2.35 19.74
C LYS A 236 -9.74 -1.02 20.46
N GLN A 237 -9.76 0.09 19.72
CA GLN A 237 -9.90 1.40 20.36
C GLN A 237 -11.20 1.30 21.15
N ASN A 238 -11.04 1.36 22.47
CA ASN A 238 -12.08 1.15 23.43
C ASN A 238 -13.07 2.32 23.31
N VAL A 239 -14.01 2.26 22.36
CA VAL A 239 -15.07 3.26 22.20
C VAL A 239 -15.94 3.37 23.47
N LYS A 240 -15.86 2.38 24.38
CA LYS A 240 -16.41 2.48 25.73
C LYS A 240 -15.85 3.62 26.57
N SER A 241 -14.59 4.06 26.37
CA SER A 241 -14.04 5.15 27.17
C SER A 241 -14.62 6.52 26.83
N SER A 242 -15.27 6.69 25.66
CA SER A 242 -15.95 7.94 25.32
C SER A 242 -17.39 8.00 25.86
N GLU A 243 -18.14 6.90 25.87
CA GLU A 243 -19.51 6.90 26.40
C GLU A 243 -19.54 7.01 27.93
N GLU A 244 -18.61 6.35 28.63
CA GLU A 244 -18.51 6.42 30.10
C GLU A 244 -18.06 7.82 30.57
N ASN A 245 -17.19 8.49 29.81
CA ASN A 245 -16.76 9.87 30.09
C ASN A 245 -17.85 10.90 29.78
N ILE A 246 -18.72 10.67 28.80
CA ILE A 246 -19.84 11.58 28.50
C ILE A 246 -20.92 11.48 29.59
N ALA A 247 -21.26 10.25 30.02
CA ALA A 247 -22.23 10.04 31.11
C ALA A 247 -21.73 10.61 32.45
N SER A 248 -20.44 10.44 32.77
CA SER A 248 -19.84 11.02 33.98
C SER A 248 -19.81 12.56 33.95
N LYS A 249 -19.55 13.16 32.77
CA LYS A 249 -19.56 14.62 32.59
C LYS A 249 -20.97 15.21 32.63
N GLU A 250 -21.98 14.52 32.08
CA GLU A 250 -23.39 14.93 32.22
C GLU A 250 -23.86 14.86 33.68
N ALA A 251 -23.46 13.84 34.44
CA ALA A 251 -23.80 13.73 35.86
C ALA A 251 -23.19 14.86 36.68
N MET A 252 -21.93 15.24 36.41
CA MET A 252 -21.30 16.39 37.06
C MET A 252 -21.95 17.73 36.69
N LEU A 253 -22.38 17.91 35.44
CA LEU A 253 -23.09 19.12 35.03
C LEU A 253 -24.46 19.25 35.72
N LYS A 254 -25.18 18.13 35.90
CA LYS A 254 -26.46 18.10 36.63
C LYS A 254 -26.27 18.40 38.12
N LEU A 255 -25.21 17.88 38.76
CA LEU A 255 -24.85 18.19 40.15
C LEU A 255 -24.48 19.67 40.35
N ALA A 256 -23.76 20.27 39.41
CA ALA A 256 -23.40 21.69 39.45
C ALA A 256 -24.63 22.61 39.26
N LEU A 257 -25.60 22.22 38.43
CA LEU A 257 -26.85 22.97 38.28
C LEU A 257 -27.73 22.83 39.54
N LEU A 258 -27.79 21.64 40.14
CA LEU A 258 -28.50 21.41 41.41
C LEU A 258 -27.91 22.21 42.57
N SER A 259 -26.59 22.34 42.67
CA SER A 259 -25.96 23.17 43.71
C SER A 259 -26.20 24.66 43.52
N SER A 260 -26.27 25.13 42.26
CA SER A 260 -26.62 26.53 41.95
C SER A 260 -28.07 26.88 42.31
N LEU A 261 -29.01 25.95 42.11
CA LEU A 261 -30.40 26.11 42.57
C LEU A 261 -30.52 26.04 44.10
N PHE A 262 -29.71 25.22 44.78
CA PHE A 262 -29.72 25.13 46.23
C PHE A 262 -29.19 26.41 46.92
N LEU A 263 -28.23 27.10 46.30
CA LEU A 263 -27.70 28.36 46.83
C LEU A 263 -28.66 29.55 46.68
N GLN A 264 -29.66 29.45 45.79
CA GLN A 264 -30.68 30.49 45.59
C GLN A 264 -31.90 30.37 46.52
N CYS A 265 -32.00 29.30 47.31
CA CYS A 265 -33.12 29.04 48.22
C CYS A 265 -32.79 29.16 49.72
N LEU A 266 -31.60 29.64 50.11
CA LEU A 266 -31.28 29.89 51.52
C LEU A 266 -31.81 31.28 51.95
N PRO A 267 -32.73 31.36 52.93
CA PRO A 267 -33.20 32.63 53.46
C PRO A 267 -32.09 33.26 54.31
N TRP A 268 -31.74 34.50 53.96
CA TRP A 268 -30.85 35.35 54.74
C TRP A 268 -31.55 35.74 56.05
N HIS A 269 -31.20 35.10 57.17
CA HIS A 269 -31.45 35.64 58.50
C HIS A 269 -30.09 35.82 59.20
N LEU A 270 -29.62 37.07 59.22
CA LEU A 270 -28.51 37.51 60.06
C LEU A 270 -29.07 37.82 61.46
N GLU A 271 -28.56 37.16 62.49
CA GLU A 271 -28.54 37.69 63.87
C GLU A 271 -27.08 37.83 64.32
N PRO A 272 -26.69 38.96 64.94
CA PRO A 272 -25.32 39.19 65.37
C PRO A 272 -25.05 38.56 66.74
N LEU A 273 -23.84 38.03 66.91
CA LEU A 273 -23.31 37.58 68.21
C LEU A 273 -23.17 38.76 69.19
N SER A 274 -23.80 38.63 70.36
CA SER A 274 -23.22 38.95 71.67
C SER A 274 -23.62 37.86 72.67
#